data_AF-A0A7S7TMS4-F1
#
_entry.id   AF-A0A7S7TMS4-F1
#
_cell.length_a   1.000
_cell.length_b   1.000
_cell.length_c   1.000
_cell.angle_alpha   90.00
_cell.angle_beta   90.00
_cell.angle_gamma   90.00
#
_symmetry.space_group_name_H-M   'P 1'
#
loop_
_entity.id
_entity.type
_entity.pdbx_description
1 polymer ?
#
loop_
_entity_poly.entity_id
_entity_poly.type
_entity_poly.pdbx_seq_one_letter_code
_entity_poly.pdbx_strand_id
1 'polypeptide(L)'
;MVAFVIAVLIFVLLSGAALATMAVHGRLKEHHRSDETNTSVRLVALFVTMPSLLLGLMMNNAANTYVAVDRNLHVFATDIILLDRSMRPLGESADEPRRRLLAYVEQVLRDVPISRASEVSEHLLDEVGNSLRELRFDDEQKVALWNDARSVYRQAVQQRWTFVEQSDGSFPSPLICILVGWLTLMFATLGFRAPRNAVVISTYIAAAALISAAVYLIIEMSTPFSGPIQLSDRPLVRAVEEIRR
;
A
#
# COMPACT_ATOMS: atom_id res chain seq x y z
N MET A 1 -6.09 9.32 -7.39
CA MET A 1 -7.34 10.13 -7.44
C MET A 1 -8.47 9.56 -6.58
N VAL A 2 -8.77 8.25 -6.64
CA VAL A 2 -9.87 7.63 -5.88
C VAL A 2 -9.73 7.85 -4.36
N ALA A 3 -8.54 7.65 -3.79
CA ALA A 3 -8.29 7.87 -2.36
C ALA A 3 -8.63 9.29 -1.90
N PHE A 4 -8.29 10.31 -2.70
CA PHE A 4 -8.59 11.71 -2.41
C PHE A 4 -10.10 11.98 -2.42
N VAL A 5 -10.83 11.43 -3.41
CA VAL A 5 -12.30 11.55 -3.48
C VAL A 5 -12.95 10.90 -2.27
N ILE A 6 -12.49 9.72 -1.85
CA ILE A 6 -12.98 9.03 -0.65
C ILE A 6 -12.72 9.89 0.59
N ALA A 7 -11.52 10.45 0.74
CA ALA A 7 -11.16 11.30 1.87
C ALA A 7 -12.06 12.55 1.96
N VAL A 8 -12.27 13.24 0.84
CA VAL A 8 -13.18 14.40 0.76
C VAL A 8 -14.62 13.99 1.13
N LEU A 9 -15.10 12.86 0.63
CA LEU A 9 -16.43 12.35 0.95
C LEU A 9 -16.57 12.04 2.44
N ILE A 10 -15.57 11.41 3.06
CA ILE A 10 -15.54 11.15 4.50
C ILE A 10 -15.56 12.47 5.28
N PHE A 11 -14.76 13.46 4.89
CA PHE A 11 -14.73 14.76 5.55
C PHE A 11 -16.10 15.46 5.52
N VAL A 12 -16.75 15.48 4.35
CA VAL A 12 -18.08 16.06 4.17
C VAL A 12 -19.12 15.29 4.96
N LEU A 13 -19.06 13.96 4.98
CA LEU A 13 -19.98 13.11 5.71
C LEU A 13 -19.88 13.31 7.22
N LEU A 14 -18.67 13.29 7.79
CA LEU A 14 -18.45 13.46 9.23
C LEU A 14 -18.83 14.88 9.69
N SER A 15 -18.37 15.90 8.97
CA SER A 15 -18.71 17.29 9.28
C SER A 15 -20.21 17.55 9.12
N GLY A 16 -20.80 17.03 8.03
CA GLY A 16 -22.23 17.13 7.75
C GLY A 16 -23.08 16.44 8.82
N ALA A 17 -22.69 15.25 9.28
CA ALA A 17 -23.38 14.54 10.35
C ALA A 17 -23.40 15.34 11.66
N ALA A 18 -22.25 15.86 12.10
CA ALA A 18 -22.16 16.67 13.32
C ALA A 18 -22.97 17.97 13.21
N LEU A 19 -22.84 18.69 12.09
CA LEU A 19 -23.57 19.95 11.87
C LEU A 19 -25.07 19.74 11.73
N ALA A 20 -25.50 18.67 11.03
CA ALA A 20 -26.90 18.32 10.88
C ALA A 20 -27.54 17.96 12.22
N THR A 21 -26.89 17.15 13.05
CA THR A 21 -27.44 16.82 14.36
C THR A 21 -27.46 18.01 15.30
N MET A 22 -26.42 18.86 15.28
CA MET A 22 -26.45 20.15 15.98
C MET A 22 -27.64 21.02 15.52
N ALA A 23 -27.89 21.10 14.21
CA ALA A 23 -28.98 21.88 13.61
C ALA A 23 -30.38 21.33 13.97
N VAL A 24 -30.53 20.02 14.01
CA VAL A 24 -31.76 19.31 14.40
C VAL A 24 -32.02 19.42 15.90
N HIS A 25 -30.99 19.36 16.74
CA HIS A 25 -31.13 19.46 18.21
C HIS A 25 -31.86 20.75 18.65
N GLY A 26 -31.53 21.89 18.04
CA GLY A 26 -32.19 23.17 18.35
C GLY A 26 -33.62 23.31 17.81
N ARG A 27 -34.15 22.33 17.06
CA ARG A 27 -35.53 22.30 16.55
C ARG A 27 -36.44 21.27 17.23
N LEU A 28 -35.90 20.44 18.13
CA LEU A 28 -36.63 19.36 18.80
C LEU A 28 -37.37 19.85 20.05
N LYS A 29 -38.63 19.42 20.22
CA LYS A 29 -39.48 19.67 21.40
C LYS A 29 -38.89 19.03 22.68
N GLU A 30 -39.20 19.61 23.85
CA GLU A 30 -38.71 19.24 25.20
C GLU A 30 -38.67 17.72 25.50
N HIS A 31 -39.62 16.94 24.98
CA HIS A 31 -39.77 15.51 25.31
C HIS A 31 -38.63 14.61 24.79
N HIS A 32 -37.88 15.05 23.76
CA HIS A 32 -36.68 14.35 23.26
C HIS A 32 -35.36 14.90 23.86
N ARG A 33 -35.45 15.88 24.78
CA ARG A 33 -34.31 16.46 25.52
C ARG A 33 -34.21 15.93 26.96
N SER A 34 -35.01 14.92 27.32
CA SER A 34 -35.01 14.36 28.68
C SER A 34 -33.65 13.72 29.03
N ASP A 35 -33.24 13.87 30.29
CA ASP A 35 -31.99 13.32 30.83
C ASP A 35 -31.88 11.79 30.65
N GLU A 36 -33.01 11.10 30.56
CA GLU A 36 -33.10 9.65 30.37
C GLU A 36 -32.62 9.25 28.96
N THR A 37 -33.05 9.97 27.92
CA THR A 37 -32.57 9.77 26.53
C THR A 37 -31.08 10.09 26.42
N ASN A 38 -30.64 11.13 27.13
CA ASN A 38 -29.24 11.52 27.19
C ASN A 38 -28.39 10.45 27.93
N THR A 39 -28.96 9.74 28.90
CA THR A 39 -28.26 8.66 29.60
C THR A 39 -28.14 7.41 28.73
N SER A 40 -29.20 6.99 28.04
CA SER A 40 -29.17 5.84 27.13
C SER A 40 -28.20 6.04 25.96
N VAL A 41 -28.18 7.22 25.36
CA VAL A 41 -27.24 7.56 24.29
C VAL A 41 -25.79 7.63 24.82
N ARG A 42 -25.58 7.90 26.11
CA ARG A 42 -24.23 7.92 26.73
C ARG A 42 -23.68 6.51 26.92
N LEU A 43 -24.54 5.52 27.19
CA LEU A 43 -24.15 4.12 27.22
C LEU A 43 -23.71 3.64 25.83
N VAL A 44 -24.38 4.09 24.76
CA VAL A 44 -23.96 3.81 23.38
C VAL A 44 -22.64 4.52 23.04
N ALA A 45 -22.38 5.71 23.59
CA ALA A 45 -21.11 6.42 23.40
C ALA A 45 -19.89 5.66 23.97
N LEU A 46 -20.06 4.64 24.82
CA LEU A 46 -18.95 3.76 25.23
C LEU A 46 -18.40 2.93 24.05
N PHE A 47 -19.21 2.66 23.02
CA PHE A 47 -18.75 2.03 21.78
C PHE A 47 -17.80 2.92 20.95
N VAL A 48 -17.64 4.20 21.31
CA VAL A 48 -16.77 5.16 20.60
C VAL A 48 -15.28 4.84 20.72
N THR A 49 -14.88 4.03 21.69
CA THR A 49 -13.47 3.61 21.84
C THR A 49 -13.04 2.55 20.83
N MET A 50 -13.98 1.78 20.26
CA MET A 50 -13.63 0.71 19.31
C MET A 50 -13.16 1.24 17.94
N PRO A 51 -13.77 2.29 17.36
CA PRO A 51 -13.32 2.87 16.09
C PRO A 51 -11.89 3.44 16.15
N SER A 52 -11.45 4.01 17.28
CA SER A 52 -10.08 4.53 17.39
C SER A 52 -9.04 3.41 17.37
N LEU A 53 -9.34 2.29 18.04
CA LEU A 53 -8.51 1.09 17.96
C LEU A 53 -8.49 0.52 16.54
N LEU A 54 -9.65 0.41 15.88
CA LEU A 54 -9.74 -0.07 14.51
C LEU A 54 -8.93 0.82 13.56
N LEU A 55 -9.08 2.15 13.64
CA LEU A 55 -8.30 3.10 12.85
C LEU A 55 -6.79 2.93 13.10
N GLY A 56 -6.38 2.76 14.36
CA GLY A 56 -4.98 2.51 14.72
C GLY A 56 -4.43 1.20 14.15
N LEU A 57 -5.21 0.12 14.20
CA LEU A 57 -4.84 -1.18 13.60
C LEU A 57 -4.78 -1.10 12.07
N MET A 58 -5.70 -0.37 11.44
CA MET A 58 -5.70 -0.16 9.99
C MET A 58 -4.49 0.66 9.55
N MET A 59 -4.13 1.70 10.30
CA MET A 59 -2.91 2.48 10.08
C MET A 59 -1.66 1.63 10.23
N ASN A 60 -1.59 0.81 11.28
CA ASN A 60 -0.46 -0.09 11.50
C ASN A 60 -0.34 -1.14 10.38
N ASN A 61 -1.45 -1.74 9.96
CA ASN A 61 -1.47 -2.70 8.86
C ASN A 61 -0.98 -2.06 7.56
N ALA A 62 -1.54 -0.91 7.16
CA ALA A 62 -1.13 -0.19 5.97
C ALA A 62 0.36 0.20 6.00
N ALA A 63 0.85 0.65 7.17
CA ALA A 63 2.27 0.96 7.36
C ALA A 63 3.16 -0.28 7.24
N ASN A 64 2.77 -1.41 7.85
CA ASN A 64 3.53 -2.65 7.75
C ASN A 64 3.57 -3.18 6.31
N THR A 65 2.46 -3.10 5.58
CA THR A 65 2.39 -3.46 4.16
C THR A 65 3.33 -2.59 3.34
N TYR A 66 3.29 -1.26 3.52
CA TYR A 66 4.21 -0.34 2.84
C TYR A 66 5.69 -0.71 3.09
N VAL A 67 6.06 -0.91 4.36
CA VAL A 67 7.43 -1.28 4.76
C VAL A 67 7.83 -2.66 4.24
N ALA A 68 6.90 -3.61 4.16
CA ALA A 68 7.15 -4.93 3.60
C ALA A 68 7.42 -4.86 2.09
N VAL A 69 6.59 -4.13 1.33
CA VAL A 69 6.77 -3.96 -0.11
C VAL A 69 8.09 -3.22 -0.42
N ASP A 70 8.43 -2.18 0.35
CA ASP A 70 9.70 -1.45 0.24
C ASP A 70 10.91 -2.37 0.45
N ARG A 71 10.88 -3.17 1.53
CA ARG A 71 11.93 -4.15 1.82
C ARG A 71 12.04 -5.20 0.72
N ASN A 72 10.92 -5.72 0.25
CA ASN A 72 10.91 -6.72 -0.82
C ASN A 72 11.53 -6.11 -2.07
N LEU A 73 11.21 -4.86 -2.44
CA LEU A 73 11.79 -4.19 -3.62
C LEU A 73 13.31 -4.09 -3.52
N HIS A 74 13.83 -3.77 -2.34
CA HIS A 74 15.27 -3.77 -2.05
C HIS A 74 15.89 -5.17 -2.18
N VAL A 75 15.23 -6.21 -1.68
CA VAL A 75 15.69 -7.60 -1.82
C VAL A 75 15.70 -8.02 -3.29
N PHE A 76 14.63 -7.71 -4.04
CA PHE A 76 14.53 -8.02 -5.46
C PHE A 76 15.64 -7.34 -6.28
N ALA A 77 15.89 -6.04 -6.05
CA ALA A 77 17.00 -5.35 -6.70
C ALA A 77 18.36 -5.99 -6.37
N THR A 78 18.52 -6.49 -5.14
CA THR A 78 19.73 -7.21 -4.71
C THR A 78 19.87 -8.55 -5.42
N ASP A 79 18.79 -9.35 -5.50
CA ASP A 79 18.78 -10.64 -6.18
C ASP A 79 19.09 -10.50 -7.68
N ILE A 80 18.64 -9.42 -8.32
CA ILE A 80 18.99 -9.08 -9.71
C ILE A 80 20.48 -8.77 -9.87
N ILE A 81 21.09 -8.01 -8.94
CA ILE A 81 22.54 -7.75 -8.94
C ILE A 81 23.32 -9.04 -8.71
N LEU A 82 22.87 -9.89 -7.78
CA LEU A 82 23.50 -11.18 -7.50
C LEU A 82 23.39 -12.13 -8.70
N LEU A 83 22.28 -12.07 -9.44
CA LEU A 83 22.12 -12.83 -10.67
C LEU A 83 23.15 -12.41 -11.72
N ASP A 84 23.34 -11.12 -11.98
CA ASP A 84 24.42 -10.65 -12.87
C ASP A 84 25.81 -11.08 -12.36
N ARG A 85 26.08 -10.90 -11.06
CA ARG A 85 27.37 -11.28 -10.46
C ARG A 85 27.67 -12.78 -10.53
N SER A 86 26.67 -13.64 -10.37
CA SER A 86 26.84 -15.10 -10.49
C SER A 86 27.10 -15.55 -11.94
N MET A 87 26.67 -14.76 -12.93
CA MET A 87 26.92 -15.01 -14.34
C MET A 87 28.31 -14.56 -14.81
N ARG A 88 28.91 -13.54 -14.19
CA ARG A 88 30.24 -13.01 -14.59
C ARG A 88 31.36 -14.07 -14.64
N PRO A 89 31.50 -14.99 -13.66
CA PRO A 89 32.53 -16.03 -13.69
C PRO A 89 32.38 -17.05 -14.83
N LEU A 90 31.21 -17.15 -15.46
CA LEU A 90 30.97 -18.05 -16.60
C LEU A 90 31.64 -17.55 -17.90
N GLY A 91 32.05 -16.28 -17.94
CA GLY A 91 32.72 -15.66 -19.10
C GLY A 91 31.78 -15.39 -20.27
N GLU A 92 32.31 -15.40 -21.49
CA GLU A 92 31.60 -15.03 -22.73
C GLU A 92 30.31 -15.84 -22.96
N SER A 93 30.25 -17.09 -22.48
CA SER A 93 29.05 -17.91 -22.58
C SER A 93 27.83 -17.25 -21.91
N ALA A 94 28.03 -16.41 -20.89
CA ALA A 94 26.94 -15.74 -20.18
C ALA A 94 26.60 -14.33 -20.70
N ASP A 95 27.23 -13.85 -21.78
CA ASP A 95 26.97 -12.50 -22.31
C ASP A 95 25.53 -12.31 -22.78
N GLU A 96 24.95 -13.33 -23.41
CA GLU A 96 23.57 -13.29 -23.90
C GLU A 96 22.55 -13.27 -22.75
N PRO A 97 22.60 -14.18 -21.74
CA PRO A 97 21.78 -14.06 -20.54
C PRO A 97 21.91 -12.73 -19.80
N ARG A 98 23.13 -12.17 -19.69
CA ARG A 98 23.37 -10.87 -19.06
C ARG A 98 22.72 -9.73 -19.85
N ARG A 99 22.78 -9.76 -21.18
CA ARG A 99 22.12 -8.77 -22.04
C ARG A 99 20.60 -8.81 -21.90
N ARG A 100 20.01 -10.00 -21.84
CA ARG A 100 18.57 -10.18 -21.60
C ARG A 100 18.17 -9.71 -20.20
N LEU A 101 19.00 -9.97 -19.20
CA LEU A 101 18.77 -9.47 -17.83
C LEU A 101 18.77 -7.93 -17.81
N LEU A 102 19.71 -7.29 -18.51
CA LEU A 102 19.73 -5.83 -18.62
C LEU A 102 18.46 -5.30 -19.31
N ALA A 103 18.03 -5.91 -20.41
CA ALA A 103 16.79 -5.53 -21.10
C ALA A 103 15.56 -5.67 -20.21
N TYR A 104 15.49 -6.73 -19.41
CA TYR A 104 14.44 -6.91 -18.40
C TYR A 104 14.41 -5.77 -17.38
N VAL A 105 15.55 -5.44 -16.75
CA VAL A 105 15.59 -4.40 -15.71
C VAL A 105 15.30 -3.00 -16.31
N GLU A 106 15.77 -2.73 -17.52
CA GLU A 106 15.43 -1.50 -18.25
C GLU A 106 13.94 -1.39 -18.56
N GLN A 107 13.28 -2.50 -18.91
CA GLN A 107 11.84 -2.53 -19.13
C GLN A 107 11.06 -2.31 -17.82
N VAL A 108 11.48 -2.94 -16.72
CA VAL A 108 10.86 -2.75 -15.40
C VAL A 108 10.92 -1.28 -14.95
N LEU A 109 12.02 -0.58 -15.24
CA LEU A 109 12.15 0.86 -14.97
C LEU A 109 11.25 1.74 -15.86
N ARG A 110 10.86 1.26 -17.04
CA ARG A 110 9.90 1.96 -17.92
C ARG A 110 8.45 1.72 -17.50
N ASP A 111 8.18 0.56 -16.91
CA ASP A 111 6.85 0.13 -16.46
C ASP A 111 6.45 0.75 -15.10
N VAL A 112 7.16 1.76 -14.57
CA VAL A 112 6.81 2.41 -13.31
C VAL A 112 5.37 2.96 -13.38
N PRO A 113 4.45 2.46 -12.53
CA PRO A 113 4.71 1.66 -11.33
C PRO A 113 4.93 0.15 -11.55
N ILE A 114 5.97 -0.39 -10.92
CA ILE A 114 6.47 -1.78 -11.01
C ILE A 114 5.38 -2.84 -10.71
N SER A 115 4.31 -2.48 -10.02
CA SER A 115 3.20 -3.39 -9.70
C SER A 115 2.38 -3.82 -10.90
N ARG A 116 2.45 -3.11 -12.03
CA ARG A 116 1.96 -3.65 -13.29
C ARG A 116 3.06 -4.55 -13.83
N ALA A 117 3.06 -5.81 -13.41
CA ALA A 117 3.73 -6.85 -14.16
C ALA A 117 3.15 -6.84 -15.58
N SER A 118 3.79 -6.09 -16.47
CA SER A 118 3.47 -6.12 -17.88
C SER A 118 3.82 -7.50 -18.39
N GLU A 119 2.96 -8.07 -19.23
CA GLU A 119 3.21 -9.31 -19.96
C GLU A 119 4.58 -9.27 -20.67
N VAL A 120 5.00 -8.07 -21.10
CA VAL A 120 6.34 -7.80 -21.68
C VAL A 120 7.47 -8.05 -20.68
N SER A 121 7.36 -7.50 -19.47
CA SER A 121 8.35 -7.70 -18.41
C SER A 121 8.42 -9.16 -17.99
N GLU A 122 7.30 -9.90 -18.02
CA GLU A 122 7.25 -11.35 -17.71
C GLU A 122 7.99 -12.15 -18.76
N HIS A 123 7.66 -11.92 -20.03
CA HIS A 123 8.34 -12.55 -21.15
C HIS A 123 9.85 -12.33 -21.12
N LEU A 124 10.32 -11.10 -20.86
CA LEU A 124 11.76 -10.80 -20.79
C LEU A 124 12.48 -11.55 -19.66
N LEU A 125 11.82 -11.73 -18.51
CA LEU A 125 12.41 -12.50 -17.41
C LEU A 125 12.47 -14.00 -17.76
N ASP A 126 11.44 -14.53 -18.41
CA ASP A 126 11.44 -15.90 -18.91
C ASP A 126 12.50 -16.14 -19.98
N GLU A 127 12.75 -15.17 -20.86
CA GLU A 127 13.85 -15.24 -21.82
C GLU A 127 15.23 -15.32 -21.13
N VAL A 128 15.42 -14.61 -20.00
CA VAL A 128 16.63 -14.78 -19.16
C VAL A 128 16.73 -16.23 -18.70
N GLY A 129 15.68 -16.80 -18.13
CA GLY A 129 15.65 -18.20 -17.70
C GLY A 129 15.88 -19.20 -18.83
N ASN A 130 15.34 -18.95 -20.02
CA ASN A 130 15.56 -19.77 -21.22
C ASN A 130 17.03 -19.74 -21.63
N SER A 131 17.61 -18.55 -21.73
CA SER A 131 19.02 -18.37 -22.10
C SER A 131 19.98 -19.02 -21.10
N LEU A 132 19.66 -18.97 -19.80
CA LEU A 132 20.44 -19.68 -18.78
C LEU A 132 20.34 -21.20 -18.94
N ARG A 133 19.19 -21.74 -19.37
CA ARG A 133 18.99 -23.20 -19.53
C ARG A 133 19.68 -23.77 -20.76
N GLU A 134 19.86 -22.97 -21.81
CA GLU A 134 20.49 -23.39 -23.07
C GLU A 134 22.01 -23.54 -22.95
N LEU A 135 22.63 -22.94 -21.93
CA LEU A 135 24.05 -23.07 -21.66
C LEU A 135 24.47 -24.51 -21.38
N ARG A 136 25.57 -24.92 -21.99
CA ARG A 136 26.23 -26.21 -21.77
C ARG A 136 27.68 -25.97 -21.39
N PHE A 137 28.11 -26.62 -20.32
CA PHE A 137 29.48 -26.57 -19.84
C PHE A 137 29.97 -27.99 -19.62
N ASP A 138 31.19 -28.29 -20.08
CA ASP A 138 31.84 -29.59 -19.89
C ASP A 138 32.74 -29.62 -18.64
N ASP A 139 32.96 -28.45 -18.01
CA ASP A 139 33.81 -28.26 -16.84
C ASP A 139 32.97 -28.28 -15.54
N GLU A 140 33.31 -29.17 -14.60
CA GLU A 140 32.64 -29.33 -13.31
C GLU A 140 32.60 -28.04 -12.49
N GLN A 141 33.66 -27.21 -12.54
CA GLN A 141 33.70 -25.93 -11.84
C GLN A 141 32.70 -24.93 -12.42
N LYS A 142 32.62 -24.87 -13.77
CA LYS A 142 31.64 -24.00 -14.46
C LYS A 142 30.21 -24.50 -14.28
N VAL A 143 30.00 -25.82 -14.21
CA VAL A 143 28.69 -26.40 -13.89
C VAL A 143 28.23 -26.00 -12.48
N ALA A 144 29.11 -25.98 -11.49
CA ALA A 144 28.78 -25.51 -10.14
C ALA A 144 28.35 -24.03 -10.15
N LEU A 145 29.12 -23.15 -10.80
CA LEU A 145 28.80 -21.73 -10.95
C LEU A 145 27.47 -21.50 -11.71
N TRP A 146 27.22 -22.29 -12.76
CA TRP A 146 25.98 -22.22 -13.53
C TRP A 146 24.76 -22.63 -12.71
N ASN A 147 24.89 -23.66 -11.86
CA ASN A 147 23.82 -24.07 -10.96
C ASN A 147 23.52 -23.00 -9.91
N ASP A 148 24.54 -22.29 -9.42
CA ASP A 148 24.36 -21.15 -8.52
C ASP A 148 23.56 -20.03 -9.19
N ALA A 149 23.95 -19.61 -10.40
CA ALA A 149 23.21 -18.59 -11.18
C ALA A 149 21.74 -18.98 -11.44
N ARG A 150 21.48 -20.26 -11.73
CA ARG A 150 20.10 -20.78 -11.88
C ARG A 150 19.32 -20.80 -10.56
N SER A 151 19.99 -20.96 -9.43
CA SER A 151 19.38 -20.87 -8.11
C SER A 151 18.94 -19.43 -7.81
N VAL A 152 19.85 -18.46 -8.03
CA VAL A 152 19.56 -17.03 -7.86
C VAL A 152 18.44 -16.57 -8.79
N TYR A 153 18.42 -17.03 -10.05
CA TYR A 153 17.30 -16.75 -10.98
C TYR A 153 15.95 -17.21 -10.43
N ARG A 154 15.88 -18.45 -9.91
CA ARG A 154 14.63 -18.98 -9.33
C ARG A 154 14.16 -18.17 -8.14
N GLN A 155 15.08 -17.73 -7.30
CA GLN A 155 14.78 -16.86 -6.17
C GLN A 155 14.22 -15.52 -6.63
N ALA A 156 14.84 -14.88 -7.64
CA ALA A 156 14.36 -13.62 -8.21
C ALA A 156 12.95 -13.76 -8.83
N VAL A 157 12.67 -14.85 -9.55
CA VAL A 157 11.33 -15.16 -10.08
C VAL A 157 10.31 -15.35 -8.96
N GLN A 158 10.64 -16.10 -7.91
CA GLN A 158 9.74 -16.31 -6.77
C GLN A 158 9.41 -14.99 -6.04
N GLN A 159 10.41 -14.13 -5.83
CA GLN A 159 10.19 -12.80 -5.27
C GLN A 159 9.26 -11.97 -6.15
N ARG A 160 9.46 -12.00 -7.49
CA ARG A 160 8.58 -11.32 -8.44
C ARG A 160 7.11 -11.72 -8.30
N TRP A 161 6.81 -13.02 -8.27
CA TRP A 161 5.44 -13.51 -8.10
C TRP A 161 4.82 -13.06 -6.77
N THR A 162 5.64 -12.98 -5.72
CA THR A 162 5.23 -12.50 -4.40
C THR A 162 4.77 -11.04 -4.46
N PHE A 163 5.38 -10.19 -5.30
CA PHE A 163 4.88 -8.82 -5.49
C PHE A 163 3.56 -8.76 -6.23
N VAL A 164 3.37 -9.56 -7.29
CA VAL A 164 2.13 -9.57 -8.07
C VAL A 164 0.95 -9.95 -7.18
N GLU A 165 1.11 -11.00 -6.37
CA GLU A 165 0.05 -11.49 -5.49
C GLU A 165 -0.21 -10.54 -4.29
N GLN A 166 0.83 -9.90 -3.75
CA GLN A 166 0.65 -8.90 -2.67
C GLN A 166 0.07 -7.58 -3.16
N SER A 167 0.26 -7.24 -4.44
CA SER A 167 -0.27 -6.01 -5.06
C SER A 167 -1.79 -6.08 -5.30
N ASP A 168 -2.34 -7.28 -5.49
CA ASP A 168 -3.78 -7.52 -5.62
C ASP A 168 -4.52 -7.54 -4.27
N GLY A 169 -3.79 -7.45 -3.16
CA GLY A 169 -4.31 -7.31 -1.80
C GLY A 169 -4.93 -5.92 -1.56
N SER A 170 -5.93 -5.54 -2.35
CA SER A 170 -6.72 -4.33 -2.11
C SER A 170 -7.27 -4.39 -0.69
N PHE A 171 -7.03 -3.32 0.08
CA PHE A 171 -7.59 -3.16 1.41
C PHE A 171 -9.09 -3.45 1.38
N PRO A 172 -9.65 -4.27 2.30
CA PRO A 172 -11.05 -4.67 2.20
C PRO A 172 -11.96 -3.45 2.35
N SER A 173 -12.51 -2.97 1.22
CA SER A 173 -13.44 -1.85 1.14
C SER A 173 -14.60 -1.93 2.15
N PRO A 174 -15.17 -3.11 2.48
CA PRO A 174 -16.18 -3.22 3.52
C PRO A 174 -15.74 -2.72 4.90
N LEU A 175 -14.46 -2.91 5.26
CA LEU A 175 -13.94 -2.49 6.56
C LEU A 175 -13.89 -0.96 6.68
N ILE A 176 -13.50 -0.27 5.61
CA ILE A 176 -13.53 1.20 5.55
C ILE A 176 -14.98 1.69 5.65
N CYS A 177 -15.92 1.06 4.94
CA CYS A 177 -17.35 1.42 5.03
C CYS A 177 -17.88 1.29 6.46
N ILE A 178 -17.56 0.20 7.15
CA ILE A 178 -17.97 -0.03 8.55
C ILE A 178 -17.34 1.03 9.46
N LEU A 179 -16.05 1.31 9.32
CA LEU A 179 -15.34 2.33 10.10
C LEU A 179 -15.96 3.72 9.90
N VAL A 180 -16.20 4.12 8.64
CA VAL A 180 -16.82 5.41 8.29
C VAL A 180 -18.24 5.49 8.84
N GLY A 181 -19.01 4.40 8.77
CA GLY A 181 -20.34 4.31 9.37
C GLY A 181 -20.31 4.53 10.89
N TRP A 182 -19.38 3.90 11.60
CA TRP A 182 -19.19 4.11 13.04
C TRP A 182 -18.76 5.52 13.39
N LEU A 183 -17.79 6.10 12.66
CA LEU A 183 -17.34 7.47 12.88
C LEU A 183 -18.46 8.48 12.62
N THR A 184 -19.29 8.25 11.60
CA THR A 184 -20.45 9.09 11.29
C THR A 184 -21.46 9.06 12.44
N LEU A 185 -21.77 7.88 12.97
CA LEU A 185 -22.65 7.72 14.13
C LEU A 185 -22.10 8.39 15.39
N MET A 186 -20.79 8.33 15.60
CA MET A 186 -20.10 9.03 16.68
C MET A 186 -20.23 10.56 16.53
N PHE A 187 -19.89 11.11 15.37
CA PHE A 187 -19.99 12.55 15.10
C PHE A 187 -21.44 13.05 15.24
N ALA A 188 -22.40 12.27 14.76
CA ALA A 188 -23.82 12.55 14.93
C ALA A 188 -24.22 12.60 16.42
N THR A 189 -23.83 11.59 17.19
CA THR A 189 -24.17 11.45 18.62
C THR A 189 -23.55 12.54 19.50
N LEU A 190 -22.26 12.81 19.29
CA LEU A 190 -21.56 13.85 20.03
C LEU A 190 -22.03 15.25 19.60
N GLY A 191 -22.25 15.46 18.29
CA GLY A 191 -22.76 16.71 17.73
C GLY A 191 -24.16 17.04 18.23
N PHE A 192 -25.03 16.05 18.40
CA PHE A 192 -26.37 16.24 18.94
C PHE A 192 -26.37 16.91 20.34
N ARG A 193 -25.37 16.64 21.17
CA ARG A 193 -25.24 17.19 22.53
C ARG A 193 -24.48 18.50 22.60
N ALA A 194 -23.85 18.87 21.51
CA ALA A 194 -22.82 19.87 21.52
C ALA A 194 -23.45 21.28 21.47
N PRO A 195 -23.01 22.20 22.35
CA PRO A 195 -23.47 23.59 22.27
C PRO A 195 -22.98 24.21 20.96
N ARG A 196 -23.84 25.02 20.32
CA ARG A 196 -23.56 25.69 19.04
C ARG A 196 -22.63 26.90 19.21
N ASN A 197 -21.45 26.70 19.78
CA ASN A 197 -20.42 27.74 19.86
C ASN A 197 -19.36 27.53 18.76
N ALA A 198 -18.67 28.60 18.39
CA ALA A 198 -17.68 28.57 17.31
C ALA A 198 -16.52 27.60 17.61
N VAL A 199 -16.09 27.52 18.86
CA VAL A 199 -14.98 26.65 19.32
C VAL A 199 -15.29 25.17 19.10
N VAL A 200 -16.50 24.75 19.47
CA VAL A 200 -16.96 23.37 19.31
C VAL A 200 -17.07 23.04 17.83
N ILE A 201 -17.69 23.91 17.03
CA ILE A 201 -17.79 23.71 15.58
C ILE A 201 -16.39 23.58 14.94
N SER A 202 -15.45 24.46 15.29
CA SER A 202 -14.08 24.37 14.77
C SER A 202 -13.38 23.07 15.19
N THR A 203 -13.62 22.59 16.41
CA THR A 203 -13.05 21.33 16.90
C THR A 203 -13.58 20.13 16.10
N TYR A 204 -14.89 20.09 15.80
CA TYR A 204 -15.46 19.01 14.97
C TYR A 204 -14.92 19.04 13.55
N ILE A 205 -14.81 20.21 12.94
CA ILE A 205 -14.25 20.34 11.58
C ILE A 205 -12.78 19.89 11.57
N ALA A 206 -11.98 20.34 12.54
CA ALA A 206 -10.59 19.93 12.66
C ALA A 206 -10.45 18.41 12.87
N ALA A 207 -11.29 17.81 13.72
CA ALA A 207 -11.30 16.37 13.95
C ALA A 207 -11.70 15.59 12.69
N ALA A 208 -12.73 16.04 11.96
CA ALA A 208 -13.13 15.43 10.69
C ALA A 208 -12.01 15.51 9.65
N ALA A 209 -11.29 16.64 9.58
CA ALA A 209 -10.16 16.83 8.68
C ALA A 209 -9.00 15.87 9.00
N LEU A 210 -8.64 15.75 10.29
CA LEU A 210 -7.59 14.83 10.73
C LEU A 210 -7.94 13.36 10.45
N ILE A 211 -9.19 12.95 10.71
CA ILE A 211 -9.65 11.59 10.45
C ILE A 211 -9.68 11.30 8.95
N SER A 212 -10.18 12.24 8.14
CA SER A 212 -10.15 12.14 6.68
C SER A 212 -8.73 12.01 6.15
N ALA A 213 -7.79 12.82 6.65
CA ALA A 213 -6.37 12.73 6.30
C ALA A 213 -5.74 11.40 6.74
N ALA A 214 -6.09 10.88 7.91
CA ALA A 214 -5.62 9.57 8.36
C ALA A 214 -6.13 8.44 7.45
N VAL A 215 -7.42 8.42 7.11
CA VAL A 215 -7.98 7.41 6.19
C VAL A 215 -7.38 7.54 4.79
N TYR A 216 -7.15 8.78 4.32
CA TYR A 216 -6.44 9.04 3.08
C TYR A 216 -5.06 8.39 3.07
N LEU A 217 -4.26 8.59 4.12
CA LEU A 217 -2.94 7.97 4.27
C LEU A 217 -3.03 6.44 4.33
N ILE A 218 -4.01 5.87 5.03
CA ILE A 218 -4.23 4.41 5.07
C ILE A 218 -4.42 3.85 3.66
N ILE A 219 -5.30 4.47 2.87
CA ILE A 219 -5.58 4.03 1.50
C ILE A 219 -4.33 4.21 0.62
N GLU A 220 -3.65 5.33 0.75
CA GLU A 220 -2.44 5.62 -0.03
C GLU A 220 -1.30 4.63 0.27
N MET A 221 -1.05 4.34 1.55
CA MET A 221 -0.05 3.36 1.96
C MET A 221 -0.43 1.93 1.55
N SER A 222 -1.73 1.62 1.43
CA SER A 222 -2.21 0.33 0.89
C SER A 222 -2.10 0.23 -0.64
N THR A 223 -1.83 1.33 -1.33
CA THR A 223 -1.65 1.38 -2.79
C THR A 223 -0.28 1.96 -3.15
N PRO A 224 0.83 1.32 -2.71
CA PRO A 224 2.18 1.91 -2.67
C PRO A 224 2.78 2.21 -4.05
N PHE A 225 2.12 1.77 -5.12
CA PHE A 225 2.54 1.95 -6.50
C PHE A 225 1.71 2.97 -7.28
N SER A 226 0.51 3.35 -6.82
CA SER A 226 -0.38 4.25 -7.59
C SER A 226 -0.73 5.56 -6.87
N GLY A 227 -0.19 5.75 -5.67
CA GLY A 227 -0.34 6.97 -4.86
C GLY A 227 0.76 8.03 -5.09
N PRO A 228 0.60 9.24 -4.53
CA PRO A 228 1.66 10.25 -4.43
C PRO A 228 2.88 9.80 -3.61
N ILE A 229 2.69 9.00 -2.56
CA ILE A 229 3.75 8.32 -1.82
C ILE A 229 4.15 7.08 -2.63
N GLN A 230 5.07 7.27 -3.57
CA GLN A 230 5.62 6.20 -4.38
C GLN A 230 6.85 5.60 -3.71
N LEU A 231 6.98 4.29 -3.83
CA LEU A 231 8.23 3.60 -3.55
C LEU A 231 9.37 4.21 -4.38
N SER A 232 10.57 4.29 -3.78
CA SER A 232 11.71 4.83 -4.49
C SER A 232 12.23 3.82 -5.52
N ASP A 233 12.33 4.21 -6.78
CA ASP A 233 12.93 3.37 -7.85
C ASP A 233 14.46 3.25 -7.74
N ARG A 234 15.08 3.95 -6.78
CA ARG A 234 16.53 4.00 -6.56
C ARG A 234 17.21 2.63 -6.46
N PRO A 235 16.64 1.58 -5.83
CA PRO A 235 17.26 0.27 -5.77
C PRO A 235 17.44 -0.37 -7.16
N LEU A 236 16.44 -0.25 -8.03
CA LEU A 236 16.48 -0.77 -9.40
C LEU A 236 17.39 0.06 -10.31
N VAL A 237 17.38 1.40 -10.16
CA VAL A 237 18.33 2.27 -10.86
C VAL A 237 19.77 1.88 -10.53
N ARG A 238 20.07 1.64 -9.24
CA ARG A 238 21.38 1.15 -8.80
C ARG A 238 21.69 -0.23 -9.37
N ALA A 239 20.71 -1.12 -9.48
CA ALA A 239 20.89 -2.43 -10.09
C ALA A 239 21.31 -2.32 -11.56
N VAL A 240 20.67 -1.44 -12.35
CA VAL A 240 21.08 -1.19 -13.75
C VAL A 240 22.50 -0.63 -13.84
N GLU A 241 22.83 0.35 -12.99
CA GLU A 241 24.18 0.92 -12.95
C GLU A 241 25.25 -0.13 -12.65
N GLU A 242 24.96 -1.07 -11.75
CA GLU A 242 25.88 -2.14 -11.39
C GLU A 242 25.99 -3.22 -12.48
N ILE A 243 24.89 -3.58 -13.14
CA ILE A 243 24.89 -4.55 -14.27
C ILE A 243 25.69 -4.01 -15.46
N ARG A 244 25.61 -2.69 -15.72
CA ARG A 244 26.33 -2.04 -16.83
C ARG A 244 27.84 -1.92 -16.61
N ARG A 245 28.32 -2.05 -15.37
CA ARG A 245 29.75 -2.03 -15.02
C ARG A 245 30.42 -3.36 -15.35
#